data_AF-A0A662BHJ8-F1
#
_entry.id   AF-A0A662BHJ8-F1
#
_cell.length_a   1.000
_cell.length_b   1.000
_cell.length_c   1.000
_cell.angle_alpha   90.00
_cell.angle_beta   90.00
_cell.angle_gamma   90.00
#
_symmetry.space_group_name_H-M   'P 1'
#
loop_
_entity.id
_entity.type
_entity.pdbx_description
1 polymer ?
#
loop_
_entity_poly.entity_id
_entity_poly.type
_entity_poly.pdbx_seq_one_letter_code
_entity_poly.pdbx_strand_id
1 'polypeptide(L)'
;LQIDGELQADAAIIESIGKKKAPGSPIAGKANVLVFPTLETGNIAYKLVQRMADAQAIGPVLQGMAAPINDLSRGCSVSDITNLIAITANQAEGL
;
A
#
# COMPACT_ATOMS: atom_id res chain seq x y z
N LEU A 1 -15.72 5.21 -4.30
CA LEU A 1 -14.27 4.94 -4.46
C LEU A 1 -13.73 5.91 -5.49
N GLN A 2 -12.70 6.71 -5.17
CA GLN A 2 -12.06 7.60 -6.14
C GLN A 2 -10.83 6.88 -6.69
N ILE A 3 -10.78 6.69 -8.00
CA ILE A 3 -9.69 6.01 -8.69
C ILE A 3 -9.34 6.85 -9.91
N ASP A 4 -8.05 7.00 -10.17
CA ASP A 4 -7.56 7.62 -11.38
C ASP A 4 -6.22 7.00 -11.78
N GLY A 5 -5.91 7.08 -13.07
CA GLY A 5 -4.73 6.49 -13.69
C GLY A 5 -4.77 6.66 -15.21
N GLU A 6 -3.64 6.56 -15.92
CA GLU A 6 -2.28 6.28 -15.44
C GLU A 6 -1.64 7.52 -14.80
N LEU A 7 -0.93 7.34 -13.67
CA LEU A 7 -0.23 8.42 -12.97
C LEU A 7 1.20 8.00 -12.61
N GLN A 8 2.16 8.90 -12.82
CA GLN A 8 3.48 8.79 -12.19
C GLN A 8 3.34 9.02 -10.68
N ALA A 9 4.20 8.39 -9.87
CA ALA A 9 4.09 8.44 -8.41
C ALA A 9 4.13 9.89 -7.86
N ASP A 10 4.94 10.75 -8.45
CA ASP A 10 5.03 12.18 -8.10
C ASP A 10 3.71 12.92 -8.39
N ALA A 11 3.08 12.67 -9.54
CA ALA A 11 1.76 13.19 -9.88
C ALA A 11 0.67 12.65 -8.95
N ALA A 12 0.80 11.41 -8.47
CA ALA A 12 -0.17 10.80 -7.57
C ALA A 12 -0.12 11.40 -6.15
N ILE A 13 1.06 11.73 -5.62
CA ILE A 13 1.23 12.09 -4.19
C ILE A 13 1.61 13.55 -3.93
N ILE A 14 2.05 14.33 -4.93
CA ILE A 14 2.46 15.72 -4.77
C ILE A 14 1.45 16.66 -5.46
N GLU A 15 0.67 17.41 -4.66
CA GLU A 15 -0.40 18.30 -5.15
C GLU A 15 0.04 19.25 -6.28
N SER A 16 1.20 19.89 -6.14
CA SER A 16 1.71 20.84 -7.13
C SER A 16 2.06 20.19 -8.48
N ILE A 17 2.42 18.90 -8.47
CA ILE A 17 2.71 18.11 -9.68
C ILE A 17 1.42 17.53 -10.23
N GLY A 18 0.55 16.97 -9.38
CA GLY A 18 -0.76 16.45 -9.77
C GLY A 18 -1.61 17.49 -10.51
N LYS A 19 -1.70 18.71 -9.98
CA LYS A 19 -2.40 19.83 -10.64
C LYS A 19 -1.85 20.18 -12.03
N LYS A 20 -0.55 19.93 -12.27
CA LYS A 20 0.12 20.22 -13.55
C LYS A 20 0.01 19.07 -14.54
N LYS A 21 0.23 17.83 -14.10
CA LYS A 21 0.32 16.64 -14.96
C LYS A 21 -1.04 15.96 -15.19
N ALA A 22 -1.97 16.09 -14.25
CA ALA A 22 -3.32 15.51 -14.31
C ALA A 22 -4.39 16.52 -13.86
N PRO A 23 -4.53 17.65 -14.58
CA PRO A 23 -5.51 18.68 -14.23
C PRO A 23 -6.93 18.11 -14.27
N GLY A 24 -7.75 18.45 -13.27
CA GLY A 24 -9.13 17.96 -13.15
C GLY A 24 -9.26 16.57 -12.52
N SER A 25 -8.15 15.86 -12.28
CA SER A 25 -8.17 14.62 -11.51
C SER A 25 -8.68 14.87 -10.08
N PRO A 26 -9.65 14.09 -9.57
CA PRO A 26 -10.14 14.24 -8.21
C PRO A 26 -9.12 13.79 -7.15
N ILE A 27 -8.10 12.99 -7.54
CA ILE A 27 -7.17 12.34 -6.59
C ILE A 27 -5.68 12.63 -6.86
N ALA A 28 -5.31 13.18 -8.02
CA ALA A 28 -3.92 13.50 -8.31
C ALA A 28 -3.33 14.47 -7.27
N GLY A 29 -2.17 14.10 -6.76
CA GLY A 29 -1.44 14.80 -5.72
C GLY A 29 -1.99 14.61 -4.30
N LYS A 30 -2.97 13.72 -4.13
CA LYS A 30 -3.63 13.39 -2.86
C LYS A 30 -3.82 11.87 -2.67
N ALA A 31 -3.25 11.05 -3.57
CA ALA A 31 -3.42 9.60 -3.51
C ALA A 31 -2.79 9.04 -2.23
N ASN A 32 -3.54 8.16 -1.57
CA ASN A 32 -3.12 7.43 -0.37
C ASN A 32 -3.07 5.91 -0.60
N VAL A 33 -3.47 5.44 -1.78
CA VAL A 33 -3.35 4.06 -2.24
C VAL A 33 -2.64 4.08 -3.59
N LEU A 34 -1.54 3.34 -3.69
CA LEU A 34 -0.76 3.20 -4.92
C LEU A 34 -0.89 1.77 -5.44
N VAL A 35 -1.51 1.61 -6.60
CA VAL A 35 -1.63 0.31 -7.28
C VAL A 35 -0.48 0.20 -8.28
N PHE A 36 0.38 -0.79 -8.08
CA PHE A 36 1.55 -1.01 -8.94
C PHE A 36 1.19 -1.94 -10.11
N PRO A 37 1.75 -1.71 -11.31
CA PRO A 37 1.42 -2.47 -12.50
C PRO A 37 1.94 -3.92 -12.45
N THR A 38 2.98 -4.18 -11.65
CA THR A 38 3.61 -5.51 -11.53
C THR A 38 4.06 -5.78 -10.09
N LEU A 39 4.26 -7.06 -9.77
CA LEU A 39 4.84 -7.46 -8.48
C LEU A 39 6.25 -6.90 -8.28
N GLU A 40 7.06 -6.84 -9.33
CA GLU A 40 8.42 -6.32 -9.29
C GLU A 40 8.43 -4.84 -8.87
N THR A 41 7.61 -4.01 -9.52
CA THR A 41 7.52 -2.58 -9.22
C THR A 41 6.96 -2.34 -7.81
N GLY A 42 5.95 -3.10 -7.39
CA GLY A 42 5.42 -3.03 -6.03
C GLY A 42 6.44 -3.43 -4.97
N ASN A 43 7.15 -4.56 -5.16
CA ASN A 43 8.12 -5.07 -4.20
C ASN A 43 9.32 -4.13 -4.02
N ILE A 44 9.86 -3.64 -5.14
CA ILE A 44 10.94 -2.66 -5.14
C ILE A 44 10.48 -1.38 -4.44
N ALA A 45 9.32 -0.83 -4.80
CA ALA A 45 8.85 0.45 -4.27
C ALA A 45 8.63 0.41 -2.75
N TYR A 46 7.90 -0.58 -2.22
CA TYR A 46 7.64 -0.61 -0.78
C TYR A 46 8.94 -0.85 0.02
N LYS A 47 9.88 -1.65 -0.50
CA LYS A 47 11.19 -1.85 0.15
C LYS A 47 12.06 -0.61 0.10
N LEU A 48 12.07 0.14 -1.00
CA LEU A 48 12.77 1.43 -1.08
C LEU A 48 12.21 2.42 -0.06
N VAL A 49 10.88 2.56 0.01
CA VAL A 49 10.24 3.44 0.99
C VAL A 49 10.53 2.99 2.43
N GLN A 50 10.48 1.69 2.70
CA GLN A 50 10.84 1.13 4.01
C GLN A 50 12.29 1.43 4.41
N ARG A 51 13.25 1.33 3.47
CA ARG A 51 14.69 1.39 3.77
C ARG A 51 15.30 2.78 3.65
N MET A 52 14.75 3.64 2.77
CA MET A 52 15.29 4.97 2.49
C MET A 52 14.53 6.08 3.20
N ALA A 53 13.23 5.89 3.46
CA ALA A 53 12.38 6.88 4.13
C ALA A 53 12.03 6.48 5.57
N ASP A 54 12.67 5.42 6.09
CA ASP A 54 12.41 4.83 7.42
C ASP A 54 10.91 4.58 7.69
N ALA A 55 10.15 4.30 6.64
CA ALA A 55 8.73 4.03 6.75
C ALA A 55 8.51 2.64 7.38
N GLN A 56 7.56 2.55 8.31
CA GLN A 56 7.11 1.27 8.83
C GLN A 56 6.31 0.53 7.75
N ALA A 57 6.76 -0.66 7.37
CA ALA A 57 6.04 -1.55 6.46
C ALA A 57 5.43 -2.71 7.24
N ILE A 58 4.11 -2.86 7.18
CA ILE A 58 3.36 -3.95 7.82
C ILE A 58 2.79 -4.85 6.71
N GLY A 59 3.08 -6.15 6.77
CA GLY A 59 2.57 -7.13 5.81
C GLY A 59 3.55 -8.26 5.46
N PRO A 60 3.24 -9.08 4.44
CA PRO A 60 2.13 -8.91 3.50
C PRO A 60 0.75 -9.17 4.13
N VAL A 61 -0.22 -8.29 3.85
CA VAL A 61 -1.64 -8.49 4.22
C VAL A 61 -2.38 -8.98 2.98
N LEU A 62 -2.98 -10.16 3.06
CA LEU A 62 -3.77 -10.75 2.00
C LEU A 62 -5.21 -10.20 2.03
N GLN A 63 -5.83 -10.12 0.87
CA GLN A 63 -7.19 -9.62 0.69
C GLN A 63 -7.93 -10.51 -0.33
N GLY A 64 -9.26 -10.56 -0.25
CA GLY A 64 -10.12 -11.29 -1.19
C GLY A 64 -10.34 -12.77 -0.89
N MET A 65 -9.86 -13.27 0.26
CA MET A 65 -10.08 -14.65 0.71
C MET A 65 -11.45 -14.80 1.41
N ALA A 66 -12.04 -15.99 1.36
CA ALA A 66 -13.33 -16.28 2.02
C ALA A 66 -13.26 -16.26 3.56
N ALA A 67 -12.07 -16.47 4.11
CA ALA A 67 -11.75 -16.29 5.52
C ALA A 67 -10.38 -15.63 5.63
N PRO A 68 -10.10 -14.86 6.71
CA PRO A 68 -8.84 -14.13 6.83
C PRO A 68 -7.69 -15.10 7.07
N ILE A 69 -6.74 -15.07 6.15
CA ILE A 69 -5.48 -15.81 6.22
C ILE A 69 -4.42 -14.83 5.77
N ASN A 70 -3.33 -14.71 6.52
CA ASN A 70 -2.20 -13.86 6.17
C ASN A 70 -0.89 -14.64 6.26
N ASP A 71 0.08 -14.24 5.45
CA ASP A 71 1.42 -14.84 5.40
C ASP A 71 2.43 -13.97 6.16
N LEU A 72 3.44 -14.61 6.74
CA LEU A 72 4.55 -13.93 7.40
C LEU A 72 5.86 -14.23 6.69
N SER A 73 6.71 -13.21 6.59
CA SER A 73 8.08 -13.45 6.16
C SER A 73 8.81 -14.34 7.16
N ARG A 74 9.65 -15.26 6.67
CA ARG A 74 10.50 -16.13 7.51
C ARG A 74 11.37 -15.36 8.51
N GLY A 75 11.73 -14.12 8.20
CA GLY A 75 12.52 -13.24 9.06
C GLY A 75 11.70 -12.22 9.86
N CYS A 76 10.40 -12.47 10.10
CA CYS A 76 9.54 -11.52 10.80
C CYS A 76 9.92 -11.37 12.28
N SER A 77 9.67 -10.18 12.81
CA SER A 77 9.82 -9.86 14.23
C SER A 77 8.58 -10.28 15.03
N VAL A 78 8.70 -10.37 16.35
CA VAL A 78 7.54 -10.59 17.25
C VAL A 78 6.47 -9.50 17.06
N SER A 79 6.90 -8.25 16.81
CA SER A 79 5.98 -7.16 16.49
C SER A 79 5.24 -7.37 15.17
N ASP A 80 5.90 -7.90 14.14
CA ASP A 80 5.23 -8.20 12.86
C ASP A 80 4.16 -9.28 13.03
N ILE A 81 4.46 -10.33 13.81
CA ILE A 81 3.50 -11.40 14.13
C ILE A 81 2.29 -10.79 14.86
N THR A 82 2.53 -9.99 15.89
CA THR A 82 1.46 -9.37 16.70
C THR A 82 0.59 -8.44 15.86
N ASN A 83 1.21 -7.59 15.03
CA ASN A 83 0.50 -6.68 14.14
C ASN A 83 -0.37 -7.45 13.14
N LEU A 84 0.15 -8.53 12.56
CA LEU A 84 -0.59 -9.30 11.57
C LEU A 84 -1.72 -10.10 12.19
N ILE A 85 -1.58 -10.59 13.43
CA ILE A 85 -2.69 -11.19 14.19
C ILE A 85 -3.80 -10.15 14.40
N ALA A 86 -3.47 -8.94 14.85
CA ALA A 86 -4.44 -7.87 15.05
C ALA A 86 -5.18 -7.52 13.75
N ILE A 87 -4.44 -7.44 12.63
CA ILE A 87 -5.03 -7.19 11.30
C ILE A 87 -5.95 -8.35 10.89
N THR A 88 -5.51 -9.60 11.07
CA THR A 88 -6.28 -10.81 10.72
C THR A 88 -7.59 -10.87 11.52
N ALA A 89 -7.53 -10.56 12.81
CA ALA A 89 -8.72 -10.49 13.67
C ALA A 89 -9.69 -9.39 13.19
N ASN A 90 -9.18 -8.20 12.87
CA ASN A 90 -10.01 -7.12 12.32
C ASN A 90 -10.61 -7.48 10.95
N GLN A 91 -9.88 -8.20 10.09
CA GLN A 91 -10.42 -8.72 8.83
C GLN A 91 -11.54 -9.74 9.05
N ALA A 92 -11.53 -10.48 10.17
CA ALA A 92 -12.57 -11.44 10.52
C ALA A 92 -13.85 -10.77 10.99
N GLU A 93 -13.76 -9.62 11.66
CA GLU A 93 -14.94 -8.82 12.06
C GLU A 93 -15.64 -8.15 10.87
N GLY A 94 -14.90 -7.88 9.79
CA GLY A 94 -15.42 -7.26 8.57
C GLY A 94 -16.06 -8.22 7.56
N LEU A 95 -16.09 -9.53 7.88
CA LEU A 95 -16.87 -10.55 7.17
C LEU A 95 -18.28 -10.65 7.78
#